data_AF-A0A8T0NXR5-F1
#
_entry.id   AF-A0A8T0NXR5-F1
#
_cell.length_a   1.000
_cell.length_b   1.000
_cell.length_c   1.000
_cell.angle_alpha   90.00
_cell.angle_beta   90.00
_cell.angle_gamma   90.00
#
_symmetry.space_group_name_H-M   'P 1'
#
loop_
_entity.id
_entity.type
_entity.pdbx_description
1 polymer ?
#
loop_
_entity_poly.entity_id
_entity_poly.type
_entity_poly.pdbx_seq_one_letter_code
_entity_poly.pdbx_strand_id
1 'polypeptide(L)'
;MAPRTTSSDEAATSWKAAPEVHPSVWGDFFINYIPEPLQVSEEKMIERADKLKGEVCGLFEACKNVVEKLDLVDVLQRLGIDHHFQEQIATTLSIIHNQRDEFNSSDLHEVSLRFRLLRQHGFWVPADEFDRFKLEDGSFIDSIANDPKGLLSLYNAANLLTHNNEGALEEALMFARRHLELIQSSLKSPLADQVARALKIPLPRTLKRVEAVSYMQEYSVEQRYNPAILELAKLDFNLLQRLHQKELKTISQWWKDLSEDVGLEYVRDRIVECYFWAYSMYYEQEYARARMILVRLFILTSLLDDTYDDHATLEESRDLTKAIERWDENNISFLPEYMKKFFLKVTRNFEEFEDELEPHEKYRVAYVRKAFQLISKSYLQEAEWSHHEYIPSFKDHVNVSAISAGGQVMCVGSLVGMGDVATKEAFEWAIGHTDAIRASGEVSRFMDDMADFKVFH
;
A
#
# COMPACT_ATOMS: atom_id res chain seq x y z
N MET A 1 31.08 -63.49 -19.86
CA MET A 1 32.19 -62.65 -20.36
C MET A 1 31.60 -61.69 -21.40
N ALA A 2 31.58 -60.39 -21.05
CA ALA A 2 31.34 -59.16 -21.83
C ALA A 2 30.22 -59.08 -22.92
N PRO A 3 29.65 -57.89 -23.23
CA PRO A 3 29.61 -56.62 -22.48
C PRO A 3 28.18 -56.06 -22.29
N ARG A 4 28.00 -55.25 -21.23
CA ARG A 4 26.90 -54.30 -21.08
C ARG A 4 27.23 -53.06 -21.91
N THR A 5 26.35 -52.72 -22.84
CA THR A 5 26.31 -51.43 -23.52
C THR A 5 25.79 -50.36 -22.56
N THR A 6 26.60 -49.34 -22.35
CA THR A 6 26.24 -48.05 -21.77
C THR A 6 25.40 -47.26 -22.77
N SER A 7 24.16 -46.94 -22.45
CA SER A 7 23.51 -45.75 -23.00
C SER A 7 23.63 -44.64 -21.95
N SER A 8 24.57 -43.74 -22.21
CA SER A 8 24.53 -42.38 -21.68
C SER A 8 23.37 -41.63 -22.33
N ASP A 9 22.88 -40.62 -21.61
CA ASP A 9 22.01 -39.53 -22.08
C ASP A 9 20.50 -39.74 -21.95
N GLU A 10 20.04 -39.93 -20.70
CA GLU A 10 18.78 -39.37 -20.22
C GLU A 10 19.02 -38.69 -18.87
N ALA A 11 19.73 -37.57 -18.90
CA ALA A 11 19.72 -36.59 -17.81
C ALA A 11 18.91 -35.37 -18.27
N ALA A 12 17.62 -35.59 -18.51
CA ALA A 12 16.67 -34.52 -18.78
C ALA A 12 16.01 -34.10 -17.47
N THR A 13 16.54 -33.01 -16.90
CA THR A 13 15.77 -31.90 -16.31
C THR A 13 14.57 -32.29 -15.44
N SER A 14 14.83 -32.49 -14.15
CA SER A 14 13.81 -32.40 -13.10
C SER A 14 13.70 -30.94 -12.62
N TRP A 15 13.13 -30.06 -13.44
CA TRP A 15 12.57 -28.81 -12.91
C TRP A 15 11.28 -29.21 -12.18
N LYS A 16 11.11 -28.79 -10.92
CA LYS A 16 9.79 -28.83 -10.27
C LYS A 16 8.81 -28.19 -11.24
N ALA A 17 7.68 -28.85 -11.52
CA ALA A 17 6.65 -28.26 -12.37
C ALA A 17 6.30 -26.86 -11.84
N ALA A 18 6.29 -25.87 -12.72
CA ALA A 18 5.89 -24.51 -12.38
C ALA A 18 4.51 -24.56 -11.69
N PRO A 19 4.26 -23.74 -10.66
CA PRO A 19 2.97 -23.70 -9.99
C PRO A 19 1.83 -23.49 -11.01
N GLU A 20 0.69 -24.15 -10.81
CA GLU A 20 -0.49 -23.88 -11.65
C GLU A 20 -0.93 -22.43 -11.45
N VAL A 21 -0.71 -21.58 -12.45
CA VAL A 21 -1.20 -20.20 -12.44
C VAL A 21 -2.71 -20.22 -12.57
N HIS A 22 -3.42 -19.93 -11.48
CA HIS A 22 -4.88 -19.84 -11.53
C HIS A 22 -5.34 -18.63 -12.35
N PRO A 23 -6.38 -18.79 -13.19
CA PRO A 23 -6.92 -17.69 -13.98
C PRO A 23 -7.50 -16.60 -13.08
N SER A 24 -7.58 -15.37 -13.60
CA SER A 24 -8.24 -14.27 -12.90
C SER A 24 -9.68 -14.63 -12.54
N VAL A 25 -10.08 -14.37 -11.29
CA VAL A 25 -11.46 -14.56 -10.83
C VAL A 25 -12.44 -13.56 -11.46
N TRP A 26 -11.93 -12.52 -12.12
CA TRP A 26 -12.71 -11.44 -12.72
C TRP A 26 -12.97 -11.65 -14.21
N GLY A 27 -12.09 -12.38 -14.91
CA GLY A 27 -12.11 -12.48 -16.38
C GLY A 27 -12.33 -11.11 -17.04
N ASP A 28 -13.23 -11.07 -18.04
CA ASP A 28 -13.57 -9.84 -18.76
C ASP A 28 -14.65 -8.98 -18.06
N PHE A 29 -14.92 -9.19 -16.76
CA PHE A 29 -16.01 -8.49 -16.05
C PHE A 29 -15.88 -6.97 -16.18
N PHE A 30 -14.73 -6.38 -15.82
CA PHE A 30 -14.56 -4.93 -15.82
C PHE A 30 -14.50 -4.30 -17.22
N ILE A 31 -14.10 -5.06 -18.23
CA ILE A 31 -14.16 -4.64 -19.64
C ILE A 31 -15.62 -4.44 -20.07
N ASN A 32 -16.47 -5.43 -19.74
CA ASN A 32 -17.87 -5.44 -20.12
C ASN A 32 -18.78 -4.71 -19.14
N TYR A 33 -18.27 -4.33 -17.97
CA TYR A 33 -19.04 -3.67 -16.93
C TYR A 33 -19.54 -2.31 -17.40
N ILE A 34 -20.83 -2.09 -17.17
CA ILE A 34 -21.51 -0.80 -17.35
C ILE A 34 -22.12 -0.46 -15.99
N PRO A 35 -21.63 0.59 -15.32
CA PRO A 35 -22.17 1.00 -14.03
C PRO A 35 -23.66 1.32 -14.13
N GLU A 36 -24.43 1.00 -13.08
CA GLU A 36 -25.83 1.38 -13.02
C GLU A 36 -25.98 2.91 -13.14
N PRO A 37 -27.06 3.40 -13.78
CA PRO A 37 -27.37 4.82 -13.81
C PRO A 37 -27.56 5.33 -12.38
N LEU A 38 -26.94 6.46 -12.05
CA LEU A 38 -27.17 7.09 -10.77
C LEU A 38 -28.62 7.61 -10.69
N GLN A 39 -29.21 7.52 -9.50
CA GLN A 39 -30.52 8.12 -9.22
C GLN A 39 -30.48 9.66 -9.34
N VAL A 40 -29.31 10.27 -9.16
CA VAL A 40 -29.04 11.70 -9.22
C VAL A 40 -27.83 11.91 -10.14
N SER A 41 -27.82 12.96 -10.96
CA SER A 41 -26.69 13.18 -11.89
C SER A 41 -25.37 13.42 -11.14
N GLU A 42 -24.24 13.07 -11.76
CA GLU A 42 -22.90 13.27 -11.19
C GLU A 42 -22.68 14.75 -10.81
N GLU A 43 -23.14 15.69 -11.64
CA GLU A 43 -23.00 17.13 -11.38
C GLU A 43 -23.74 17.57 -10.11
N LYS A 44 -24.95 17.05 -9.89
CA LYS A 44 -25.74 17.35 -8.68
C LYS A 44 -25.12 16.74 -7.43
N MET A 45 -24.52 15.55 -7.55
CA MET A 45 -23.78 14.94 -6.44
C MET A 45 -22.55 15.77 -6.09
N ILE A 46 -21.81 16.27 -7.09
CA ILE A 46 -20.65 17.16 -6.88
C ILE A 46 -21.09 18.47 -6.22
N GLU A 47 -22.12 19.13 -6.73
CA GLU A 47 -22.65 20.37 -6.14
C GLU A 47 -23.06 20.17 -4.66
N ARG A 48 -23.72 19.05 -4.37
CA ARG A 48 -24.09 18.70 -2.99
C ARG A 48 -22.85 18.42 -2.13
N ALA A 49 -21.87 17.69 -2.65
CA ALA A 49 -20.61 17.42 -1.95
C ALA A 49 -19.86 18.72 -1.63
N ASP A 50 -19.77 19.66 -2.57
CA ASP A 50 -19.08 20.94 -2.35
C ASP A 50 -19.77 21.81 -1.29
N LYS A 51 -21.11 21.82 -1.28
CA LYS A 51 -21.86 22.47 -0.19
C LYS A 51 -21.55 21.84 1.16
N LEU A 52 -21.54 20.50 1.23
CA LEU A 52 -21.24 19.77 2.45
C LEU A 52 -19.79 19.97 2.90
N LYS A 53 -18.82 20.08 1.99
CA LYS A 53 -17.44 20.46 2.34
C LYS A 53 -17.42 21.81 3.04
N GLY A 54 -18.16 22.80 2.54
CA GLY A 54 -18.30 24.10 3.21
C GLY A 54 -18.91 23.99 4.62
N GLU A 55 -19.95 23.18 4.79
CA GLU A 55 -20.56 22.91 6.11
C GLU A 55 -19.55 22.25 7.07
N VAL A 56 -18.78 21.27 6.61
CA VAL A 56 -17.76 20.56 7.39
C VAL A 56 -16.57 21.47 7.72
N CYS A 57 -16.14 22.34 6.81
CA CYS A 57 -15.12 23.36 7.10
C CYS A 57 -15.53 24.25 8.27
N GLY A 58 -16.79 24.67 8.34
CA GLY A 58 -17.32 25.45 9.46
C GLY A 58 -17.29 24.70 10.81
N LEU A 59 -17.23 23.37 10.81
CA LEU A 59 -17.15 22.58 12.04
C LEU A 59 -15.80 22.74 12.75
N PHE A 60 -14.70 22.95 12.01
CA PHE A 60 -13.38 23.17 12.62
C PHE A 60 -13.35 24.41 13.51
N GLU A 61 -14.07 25.47 13.11
CA GLU A 61 -14.24 26.70 13.88
C GLU A 61 -15.26 26.54 15.02
N ALA A 62 -16.28 25.70 14.82
CA ALA A 62 -17.34 25.46 15.80
C ALA A 62 -16.90 24.57 16.98
N CYS A 63 -15.84 23.77 16.83
CA CYS A 63 -15.29 22.95 17.89
C CYS A 63 -14.82 23.80 19.09
N LYS A 64 -15.32 23.49 20.28
CA LYS A 64 -15.14 24.29 21.49
C LYS A 64 -13.86 23.98 22.26
N ASN A 65 -13.30 22.79 22.05
CA ASN A 65 -12.14 22.29 22.79
C ASN A 65 -11.29 21.36 21.92
N VAL A 66 -10.11 20.99 22.43
CA VAL A 66 -9.14 20.13 21.74
C VAL A 66 -9.73 18.76 21.42
N VAL A 67 -10.51 18.16 22.32
CA VAL A 67 -11.11 16.84 22.13
C VAL A 67 -12.11 16.85 20.96
N GLU A 68 -12.93 17.89 20.85
CA GLU A 68 -13.83 18.08 19.71
C GLU A 68 -13.10 18.18 18.38
N LYS A 69 -11.95 18.85 18.36
CA LYS A 69 -11.10 18.93 17.16
C LYS A 69 -10.46 17.60 16.82
N LEU A 70 -9.95 16.86 17.80
CA LEU A 70 -9.36 15.54 17.60
C LEU A 70 -10.38 14.54 17.07
N ASP A 71 -11.59 14.51 17.65
CA ASP A 71 -12.68 13.64 17.19
C ASP A 71 -13.10 13.98 15.76
N LEU A 72 -13.19 15.27 15.41
CA LEU A 72 -13.50 15.68 14.05
C LEU A 72 -12.43 15.18 13.06
N VAL A 73 -11.15 15.39 13.37
CA VAL A 73 -10.04 14.90 12.53
C VAL A 73 -10.10 13.38 12.37
N ASP A 74 -10.30 12.64 13.46
CA ASP A 74 -10.36 11.18 13.42
C ASP A 74 -11.51 10.67 12.55
N VAL A 75 -12.70 11.24 12.72
CA VAL A 75 -13.88 10.90 11.93
C VAL A 75 -13.62 11.14 10.44
N LEU A 76 -13.05 12.29 10.07
CA LEU A 76 -12.76 12.61 8.66
C LEU A 76 -11.73 11.64 8.05
N GLN A 77 -10.70 11.27 8.81
CA GLN A 77 -9.70 10.28 8.37
C GLN A 77 -10.28 8.88 8.23
N ARG A 78 -11.04 8.40 9.22
CA ARG A 78 -11.64 7.06 9.21
C ARG A 78 -12.72 6.94 8.14
N LEU A 79 -13.42 8.02 7.79
CA LEU A 79 -14.37 8.05 6.67
C LEU A 79 -13.70 8.21 5.29
N GLY A 80 -12.38 8.43 5.25
CA GLY A 80 -11.63 8.56 4.00
C GLY A 80 -11.98 9.82 3.20
N ILE A 81 -12.27 10.92 3.89
CA ILE A 81 -12.56 12.24 3.30
C ILE A 81 -11.62 13.34 3.82
N ASP A 82 -10.55 12.96 4.53
CA ASP A 82 -9.52 13.85 5.05
C ASP A 82 -8.78 14.63 3.95
N HIS A 83 -8.70 14.08 2.75
CA HIS A 83 -8.07 14.72 1.60
C HIS A 83 -8.73 16.04 1.18
N HIS A 84 -10.02 16.26 1.49
CA HIS A 84 -10.70 17.54 1.26
C HIS A 84 -10.34 18.64 2.27
N PHE A 85 -9.69 18.27 3.38
CA PHE A 85 -9.48 19.16 4.54
C PHE A 85 -8.03 19.18 5.02
N GLN A 86 -7.06 18.91 4.12
CA GLN A 86 -5.64 18.75 4.48
C GLN A 86 -5.08 19.98 5.22
N GLU A 87 -5.39 21.19 4.75
CA GLU A 87 -4.91 22.44 5.38
C GLU A 87 -5.54 22.66 6.76
N GLN A 88 -6.85 22.42 6.90
CA GLN A 88 -7.57 22.56 8.16
C GLN A 88 -7.07 21.54 9.19
N ILE A 89 -6.85 20.29 8.77
CA ILE A 89 -6.31 19.23 9.62
C ILE A 89 -4.88 19.57 10.05
N ALA A 90 -4.00 19.94 9.11
CA ALA A 90 -2.61 20.28 9.41
C ALA A 90 -2.52 21.47 10.39
N THR A 91 -3.30 22.53 10.15
CA THR A 91 -3.38 23.70 11.03
C THR A 91 -3.88 23.31 12.42
N THR A 92 -4.95 22.52 12.47
CA THR A 92 -5.55 22.05 13.73
C THR A 92 -4.57 21.25 14.56
N LEU A 93 -3.89 20.26 13.97
CA LEU A 93 -2.93 19.42 14.66
C LEU A 93 -1.67 20.19 15.07
N SER A 94 -1.21 21.15 14.26
CA SER A 94 -0.10 22.04 14.61
C SER A 94 -0.41 22.87 15.86
N ILE A 95 -1.61 23.44 15.94
CA ILE A 95 -2.06 24.20 17.11
C ILE A 95 -2.10 23.30 18.35
N ILE A 96 -2.70 22.11 18.25
CA ILE A 96 -2.80 21.13 19.34
C ILE A 96 -1.43 20.64 19.82
N HIS A 97 -0.46 20.50 18.89
CA HIS A 97 0.91 20.12 19.22
C HIS A 97 1.62 21.23 20.01
N ASN A 98 1.52 22.47 19.54
CA ASN A 98 2.18 23.63 20.14
C ASN A 98 1.57 24.04 21.49
N GLN A 99 0.26 23.84 21.68
CA GLN A 99 -0.47 24.16 22.92
C GLN A 99 -0.58 22.94 23.85
N ARG A 100 0.53 22.22 24.09
CA ARG A 100 0.52 20.99 24.89
C ARG A 100 -0.12 21.18 26.28
N ASP A 101 0.15 22.30 26.93
CA ASP A 101 -0.33 22.58 28.29
C ASP A 101 -1.84 22.82 28.38
N GLU A 102 -2.50 23.14 27.25
CA GLU A 102 -3.95 23.30 27.18
C GLU A 102 -4.68 21.94 27.13
N PHE A 103 -3.97 20.86 26.81
CA PHE A 103 -4.52 19.51 26.82
C PHE A 103 -4.27 18.81 28.17
N ASN A 104 -5.27 18.87 29.05
CA ASN A 104 -5.25 18.20 30.35
C ASN A 104 -6.39 17.18 30.47
N SER A 105 -6.32 16.11 29.68
CA SER A 105 -7.25 14.99 29.78
C SER A 105 -6.65 13.83 30.59
N SER A 106 -7.48 13.22 31.43
CA SER A 106 -7.23 11.96 32.11
C SER A 106 -7.97 10.78 31.48
N ASP A 107 -8.63 10.99 30.33
CA ASP A 107 -9.33 9.95 29.58
C ASP A 107 -8.36 9.20 28.67
N LEU A 108 -8.36 7.86 28.73
CA LEU A 108 -7.42 7.03 27.98
C LEU A 108 -7.64 7.15 26.47
N HIS A 109 -8.89 7.23 26.02
CA HIS A 109 -9.22 7.39 24.61
C HIS A 109 -8.72 8.74 24.09
N GLU A 110 -9.01 9.84 24.79
CA GLU A 110 -8.60 11.19 24.35
C GLU A 110 -7.07 11.34 24.27
N VAL A 111 -6.34 10.86 25.27
CA VAL A 111 -4.86 10.91 25.29
C VAL A 111 -4.28 10.06 24.17
N SER A 112 -4.77 8.83 24.00
CA SER A 112 -4.31 7.93 22.94
C SER A 112 -4.64 8.46 21.54
N LEU A 113 -5.81 9.08 21.38
CA LEU A 113 -6.23 9.69 20.13
C LEU A 113 -5.32 10.86 19.75
N ARG A 114 -5.03 11.76 20.70
CA ARG A 114 -4.09 12.86 20.51
C ARG A 114 -2.71 12.33 20.08
N PHE A 115 -2.17 11.36 20.81
CA PHE A 115 -0.88 10.75 20.50
C PHE A 115 -0.86 10.21 19.08
N ARG A 116 -1.87 9.40 18.73
CA ARG A 116 -1.97 8.75 17.41
C ARG A 116 -2.03 9.78 16.28
N LEU A 117 -2.96 10.73 16.35
CA LEU A 117 -3.15 11.72 15.28
C LEU A 117 -1.89 12.58 15.09
N LEU A 118 -1.27 13.03 16.18
CA LEU A 118 -0.04 13.82 16.09
C LEU A 118 1.12 13.03 15.46
N ARG A 119 1.37 11.79 15.93
CA ARG A 119 2.42 10.93 15.38
C ARG A 119 2.20 10.57 13.91
N GLN A 120 0.96 10.27 13.51
CA GLN A 120 0.61 9.98 12.11
C GLN A 120 0.88 11.16 11.18
N HIS A 121 0.79 12.39 11.70
CA HIS A 121 1.07 13.63 10.95
C HIS A 121 2.51 14.13 11.13
N GLY A 122 3.41 13.29 11.66
CA GLY A 122 4.84 13.60 11.77
C GLY A 122 5.23 14.47 12.97
N PHE A 123 4.30 14.77 13.87
CA PHE A 123 4.63 15.47 15.11
C PHE A 123 5.22 14.49 16.14
N TRP A 124 6.36 14.86 16.73
CA TRP A 124 6.92 14.11 17.84
C TRP A 124 6.09 14.31 19.12
N VAL A 125 5.69 13.19 19.73
CA VAL A 125 4.97 13.15 21.02
C VAL A 125 5.61 12.05 21.87
N PRO A 126 6.14 12.33 23.06
CA PRO A 126 6.92 11.33 23.80
C PRO A 126 6.05 10.16 24.30
N ALA A 127 6.62 8.96 24.30
CA ALA A 127 5.95 7.72 24.71
C ALA A 127 5.54 7.69 26.20
N ASP A 128 6.22 8.47 27.04
CA ASP A 128 5.93 8.64 28.47
C ASP A 128 4.60 9.35 28.76
N GLU A 129 3.90 9.85 27.73
CA GLU A 129 2.56 10.44 27.90
C GLU A 129 1.58 9.45 28.54
N PHE A 130 1.80 8.14 28.32
CA PHE A 130 0.99 7.06 28.89
C PHE A 130 1.36 6.68 30.33
N ASP A 131 2.46 7.19 30.89
CA ASP A 131 2.85 6.89 32.28
C ASP A 131 1.85 7.46 33.29
N ARG A 132 1.02 8.44 32.90
CA ARG A 132 -0.10 8.93 33.71
C ARG A 132 -1.16 7.86 34.02
N PHE A 133 -1.17 6.76 33.27
CA PHE A 133 -2.07 5.63 33.47
C PHE A 133 -1.39 4.48 34.22
N LYS A 134 -0.21 4.71 34.80
CA LYS A 134 0.54 3.73 35.57
C LYS A 134 0.54 4.06 37.07
N LEU A 135 0.67 3.02 37.88
CA LEU A 135 0.94 3.07 39.31
C LEU A 135 2.44 3.33 39.56
N GLU A 136 2.80 3.60 40.82
CA GLU A 136 4.20 3.82 41.23
C GLU A 136 5.13 2.64 40.94
N ASP A 137 4.59 1.42 40.86
CA ASP A 137 5.34 0.21 40.50
C ASP A 137 5.50 0.02 38.97
N GLY A 138 4.98 0.94 38.16
CA GLY A 138 5.04 0.93 36.70
C GLY A 138 3.93 0.12 36.02
N SER A 139 3.06 -0.56 36.77
CA SER A 139 1.92 -1.29 36.20
C SER A 139 0.78 -0.36 35.79
N PHE A 140 0.02 -0.70 34.75
CA PHE A 140 -1.16 0.06 34.35
C PHE A 140 -2.27 -0.05 35.39
N ILE A 141 -3.01 1.04 35.62
CA ILE A 141 -4.12 1.06 36.58
C ILE A 141 -5.26 0.12 36.16
N ASP A 142 -5.79 -0.66 37.11
CA ASP A 142 -6.84 -1.65 36.84
C ASP A 142 -8.13 -1.05 36.23
N SER A 143 -8.41 0.23 36.49
CA SER A 143 -9.61 0.88 35.98
C SER A 143 -9.64 0.98 34.45
N ILE A 144 -8.47 1.13 33.80
CA ILE A 144 -8.43 1.21 32.33
C ILE A 144 -8.58 -0.15 31.64
N ALA A 145 -8.38 -1.25 32.37
CA ALA A 145 -8.60 -2.60 31.86
C ALA A 145 -10.07 -2.88 31.50
N ASN A 146 -11.00 -2.07 32.02
CA ASN A 146 -12.44 -2.16 31.77
C ASN A 146 -12.98 -1.03 30.88
N ASP A 147 -12.11 -0.29 30.17
CA ASP A 147 -12.47 0.72 29.17
C ASP A 147 -12.15 0.22 27.75
N PRO A 148 -13.08 -0.50 27.08
CA PRO A 148 -12.85 -1.03 25.74
C PRO A 148 -12.48 0.04 24.69
N LYS A 149 -13.06 1.25 24.80
CA LYS A 149 -12.82 2.33 23.83
C LYS A 149 -11.44 2.94 24.03
N GLY A 150 -11.07 3.20 25.28
CA GLY A 150 -9.72 3.62 25.65
C GLY A 150 -8.67 2.60 25.24
N LEU A 151 -8.89 1.32 25.53
CA LEU A 151 -7.97 0.23 25.16
C LEU A 151 -7.78 0.12 23.64
N LEU A 152 -8.86 0.21 22.85
CA LEU A 152 -8.76 0.21 21.39
C LEU A 152 -7.94 1.40 20.87
N SER A 153 -8.12 2.56 21.50
CA SER A 153 -7.39 3.78 21.14
C SER A 153 -5.91 3.68 21.50
N LEU A 154 -5.60 3.15 22.70
CA LEU A 154 -4.24 2.88 23.16
C LEU A 154 -3.55 1.85 22.27
N TYR A 155 -4.24 0.77 21.92
CA TYR A 155 -3.73 -0.25 21.00
C TYR A 155 -3.34 0.35 19.65
N ASN A 156 -4.22 1.16 19.06
CA ASN A 156 -3.94 1.82 17.78
C ASN A 156 -2.81 2.86 17.90
N ALA A 157 -2.74 3.61 19.00
CA ALA A 157 -1.66 4.57 19.25
C ALA A 157 -0.30 3.88 19.43
N ALA A 158 -0.24 2.81 20.23
CA ALA A 158 0.97 2.07 20.51
C ALA A 158 1.54 1.36 19.28
N ASN A 159 0.71 1.02 18.27
CA ASN A 159 1.18 0.48 16.99
C ASN A 159 2.02 1.46 16.14
N LEU A 160 2.15 2.72 16.56
CA LEU A 160 3.05 3.74 15.99
C LEU A 160 4.43 3.79 16.67
N LEU A 161 4.73 2.81 17.53
CA LEU A 161 6.05 2.68 18.14
C LEU A 161 7.17 2.64 17.08
N THR A 162 8.30 3.24 17.43
CA THR A 162 9.52 3.33 16.63
C THR A 162 10.62 2.51 17.30
N HIS A 163 11.60 2.04 16.50
CA HIS A 163 12.59 1.04 16.93
C HIS A 163 13.58 1.48 18.03
N ASN A 164 13.51 2.73 18.53
CA ASN A 164 14.47 3.28 19.48
C ASN A 164 13.82 3.71 20.79
N ASN A 165 14.09 2.98 21.88
CA ASN A 165 13.82 3.39 23.26
C ASN A 165 12.34 3.71 23.60
N GLU A 166 11.38 3.04 22.96
CA GLU A 166 9.93 3.21 23.24
C GLU A 166 9.32 2.00 23.97
N GLY A 167 10.04 1.45 24.95
CA GLY A 167 9.56 0.31 25.78
C GLY A 167 8.21 0.58 26.46
N ALA A 168 7.90 1.84 26.78
CA ALA A 168 6.59 2.24 27.30
C ALA A 168 5.45 1.95 26.30
N LEU A 169 5.68 2.11 24.99
CA LEU A 169 4.68 1.77 23.96
C LEU A 169 4.60 0.26 23.72
N GLU A 170 5.71 -0.47 23.84
CA GLU A 170 5.70 -1.94 23.78
C GLU A 170 4.85 -2.52 24.92
N GLU A 171 5.03 -2.02 26.14
CA GLU A 171 4.21 -2.37 27.31
C GLU A 171 2.74 -2.00 27.09
N ALA A 172 2.46 -0.78 26.61
CA ALA A 172 1.11 -0.31 26.32
C ALA A 172 0.42 -1.18 25.25
N LEU A 173 1.16 -1.58 24.20
CA LEU A 173 0.67 -2.45 23.13
C LEU A 173 0.29 -3.83 23.67
N MET A 174 1.17 -4.44 24.48
CA MET A 174 0.92 -5.75 25.09
C MET A 174 -0.27 -5.70 26.05
N PHE A 175 -0.33 -4.67 26.90
CA PHE A 175 -1.45 -4.45 27.82
C PHE A 175 -2.77 -4.30 27.07
N ALA A 176 -2.83 -3.37 26.12
CA ALA A 176 -4.05 -3.09 25.37
C ALA A 176 -4.53 -4.31 24.58
N ARG A 177 -3.63 -5.01 23.88
CA ARG A 177 -3.95 -6.25 23.14
C ARG A 177 -4.57 -7.30 24.06
N ARG A 178 -3.91 -7.62 25.18
CA ARG A 178 -4.36 -8.65 26.13
C ARG A 178 -5.77 -8.34 26.64
N HIS A 179 -6.03 -7.11 27.06
CA HIS A 179 -7.34 -6.75 27.62
C HIS A 179 -8.44 -6.70 26.55
N LEU A 180 -8.12 -6.24 25.33
CA LEU A 180 -9.05 -6.31 24.19
C LEU A 180 -9.44 -7.76 23.87
N GLU A 181 -8.48 -8.68 23.84
CA GLU A 181 -8.73 -10.12 23.60
C GLU A 181 -9.62 -10.73 24.70
N LEU A 182 -9.42 -10.34 25.96
CA LEU A 182 -10.22 -10.84 27.09
C LEU A 182 -11.69 -10.36 27.04
N ILE A 183 -11.91 -9.10 26.68
CA ILE A 183 -13.26 -8.51 26.71
C ILE A 183 -14.02 -8.67 25.39
N GLN A 184 -13.35 -9.06 24.29
CA GLN A 184 -13.89 -9.09 22.93
C GLN A 184 -15.27 -9.76 22.83
N SER A 185 -15.44 -10.92 23.47
CA SER A 185 -16.68 -11.71 23.42
C SER A 185 -17.87 -11.06 24.14
N SER A 186 -17.62 -10.06 24.99
CA SER A 186 -18.64 -9.34 25.76
C SER A 186 -19.06 -8.00 25.14
N LEU A 187 -18.33 -7.52 24.12
CA LEU A 187 -18.61 -6.25 23.46
C LEU A 187 -19.83 -6.34 22.55
N LYS A 188 -20.47 -5.19 22.33
CA LYS A 188 -21.56 -5.04 21.35
C LYS A 188 -21.07 -4.28 20.13
N SER A 189 -21.66 -4.55 18.97
CA SER A 189 -21.47 -3.75 17.76
C SER A 189 -21.90 -2.28 18.00
N PRO A 190 -21.19 -1.30 17.40
CA PRO A 190 -20.09 -1.47 16.44
C PRO A 190 -18.71 -1.71 17.07
N LEU A 191 -18.56 -1.50 18.38
CA LEU A 191 -17.24 -1.56 19.04
C LEU A 191 -16.62 -2.96 18.99
N ALA A 192 -17.43 -4.01 19.12
CA ALA A 192 -16.97 -5.39 18.96
C ALA A 192 -16.31 -5.62 17.59
N ASP A 193 -16.91 -5.08 16.52
CA ASP A 193 -16.45 -5.22 15.15
C ASP A 193 -15.15 -4.42 14.92
N GLN A 194 -15.08 -3.20 15.48
CA GLN A 194 -13.87 -2.37 15.45
C GLN A 194 -12.69 -3.06 16.17
N VAL A 195 -12.92 -3.62 17.35
CA VAL A 195 -11.89 -4.37 18.10
C VAL A 195 -11.43 -5.59 17.32
N ALA A 196 -12.37 -6.37 16.74
CA ALA A 196 -12.03 -7.53 15.94
C ALA A 196 -11.18 -7.19 14.71
N ARG A 197 -11.50 -6.10 14.00
CA ARG A 197 -10.69 -5.62 12.86
C ARG A 197 -9.30 -5.16 13.31
N ALA A 198 -9.22 -4.33 14.35
CA ALA A 198 -7.96 -3.79 14.84
C ALA A 198 -7.00 -4.89 15.33
N LEU A 199 -7.49 -5.91 16.03
CA LEU A 199 -6.66 -7.03 16.48
C LEU A 199 -6.10 -7.88 15.32
N LYS A 200 -6.79 -7.89 14.16
CA LYS A 200 -6.31 -8.52 12.92
C LYS A 200 -5.27 -7.66 12.22
N ILE A 201 -5.59 -6.39 11.95
CA ILE A 201 -4.68 -5.39 11.40
C ILE A 201 -4.94 -4.08 12.14
N PRO A 202 -3.96 -3.51 12.86
CA PRO A 202 -4.17 -2.30 13.62
C PRO A 202 -4.50 -1.11 12.71
N LEU A 203 -5.26 -0.14 13.22
CA LEU A 203 -5.76 0.97 12.41
C LEU A 203 -4.65 1.73 11.65
N PRO A 204 -3.48 2.05 12.24
CA PRO A 204 -2.42 2.75 11.50
C PRO A 204 -1.80 1.95 10.35
N ARG A 205 -2.02 0.63 10.28
CA ARG A 205 -1.51 -0.26 9.23
C ARG A 205 -2.61 -0.75 8.29
N THR A 206 -3.85 -0.29 8.48
CA THR A 206 -4.99 -0.67 7.64
C THR A 206 -5.13 0.27 6.44
N LEU A 207 -5.59 -0.27 5.32
CA LEU A 207 -5.91 0.52 4.13
C LEU A 207 -7.11 1.43 4.40
N LYS A 208 -6.91 2.76 4.33
CA LYS A 208 -7.91 3.79 4.68
C LYS A 208 -9.28 3.51 4.05
N ARG A 209 -9.31 3.23 2.75
CA ARG A 209 -10.57 3.02 2.02
C ARG A 209 -11.28 1.71 2.33
N VAL A 210 -10.56 0.69 2.80
CA VAL A 210 -11.16 -0.55 3.28
C VAL A 210 -11.83 -0.32 4.64
N GLU A 211 -11.14 0.35 5.57
CA GLU A 211 -11.73 0.70 6.86
C GLU A 211 -12.93 1.66 6.71
N ALA A 212 -12.86 2.61 5.78
CA ALA A 212 -13.94 3.57 5.56
C ALA A 212 -15.29 2.90 5.22
N VAL A 213 -15.28 1.78 4.48
CA VAL A 213 -16.51 1.05 4.13
C VAL A 213 -17.21 0.51 5.39
N SER A 214 -16.45 -0.07 6.32
CA SER A 214 -16.98 -0.53 7.60
C SER A 214 -17.40 0.67 8.47
N TYR A 215 -16.52 1.67 8.59
CA TYR A 215 -16.74 2.79 9.48
C TYR A 215 -17.93 3.67 9.10
N MET A 216 -18.25 3.82 7.81
CA MET A 216 -19.45 4.55 7.37
C MET A 216 -20.76 4.02 7.97
N GLN A 217 -20.86 2.71 8.20
CA GLN A 217 -22.03 2.11 8.83
C GLN A 217 -22.05 2.38 10.34
N GLU A 218 -20.87 2.24 10.96
CA GLU A 218 -20.66 2.37 12.41
C GLU A 218 -20.82 3.82 12.89
N TYR A 219 -20.36 4.79 12.11
CA TYR A 219 -20.39 6.22 12.44
C TYR A 219 -21.82 6.74 12.70
N SER A 220 -22.83 6.14 12.07
CA SER A 220 -24.23 6.55 12.23
C SER A 220 -24.79 6.35 13.64
N VAL A 221 -24.14 5.54 14.48
CA VAL A 221 -24.54 5.28 15.87
C VAL A 221 -23.56 5.83 16.89
N GLU A 222 -22.54 6.59 16.46
CA GLU A 222 -21.58 7.22 17.37
C GLU A 222 -22.15 8.46 18.06
N GLN A 223 -21.64 8.76 19.25
CA GLN A 223 -22.15 9.83 20.10
C GLN A 223 -22.10 11.23 19.43
N ARG A 224 -21.09 11.47 18.59
CA ARG A 224 -20.87 12.74 17.88
C ARG A 224 -21.23 12.65 16.40
N TYR A 225 -22.17 11.77 16.06
CA TYR A 225 -22.69 11.62 14.70
C TYR A 225 -23.13 12.96 14.12
N ASN A 226 -22.60 13.27 12.93
CA ASN A 226 -23.02 14.39 12.11
C ASN A 226 -23.52 13.87 10.74
N PRO A 227 -24.81 14.07 10.41
CA PRO A 227 -25.37 13.59 9.14
C PRO A 227 -24.73 14.22 7.91
N ALA A 228 -24.27 15.48 7.99
CA ALA A 228 -23.61 16.15 6.88
C ALA A 228 -22.25 15.50 6.55
N ILE A 229 -21.50 15.12 7.58
CA ILE A 229 -20.22 14.39 7.41
C ILE A 229 -20.47 13.02 6.75
N LEU A 230 -21.47 12.26 7.23
CA LEU A 230 -21.75 10.94 6.67
C LEU A 230 -22.29 11.02 5.24
N GLU A 231 -23.12 12.03 4.94
CA GLU A 231 -23.61 12.28 3.57
C GLU A 231 -22.43 12.61 2.64
N LEU A 232 -21.51 13.47 3.07
CA LEU A 232 -20.31 13.81 2.30
C LEU A 232 -19.47 12.56 2.04
N ALA A 233 -19.21 11.73 3.06
CA ALA A 233 -18.45 10.50 2.92
C ALA A 233 -19.04 9.54 1.87
N LYS A 234 -20.37 9.38 1.87
CA LYS A 234 -21.05 8.52 0.90
C LYS A 234 -21.01 9.08 -0.52
N LEU A 235 -21.22 10.39 -0.67
CA LEU A 235 -21.16 11.05 -1.98
C LEU A 235 -19.76 10.96 -2.56
N ASP A 236 -18.74 11.33 -1.78
CA ASP A 236 -17.33 11.23 -2.15
C ASP A 236 -16.95 9.80 -2.56
N PHE A 237 -17.31 8.82 -1.72
CA PHE A 237 -16.98 7.42 -2.00
C PHE A 237 -17.57 6.94 -3.31
N ASN A 238 -18.83 7.24 -3.57
CA ASN A 238 -19.52 6.82 -4.79
C ASN A 238 -19.00 7.55 -6.04
N LEU A 239 -18.67 8.85 -5.93
CA LEU A 239 -18.09 9.61 -7.03
C LEU A 239 -16.71 9.06 -7.42
N LEU A 240 -15.85 8.83 -6.43
CA LEU A 240 -14.53 8.25 -6.64
C LEU A 240 -14.62 6.80 -7.14
N GLN A 241 -15.54 5.99 -6.61
CA GLN A 241 -15.75 4.62 -7.11
C GLN A 241 -16.08 4.61 -8.62
N ARG A 242 -16.87 5.57 -9.12
CA ARG A 242 -17.17 5.66 -10.55
C ARG A 242 -15.96 6.05 -11.39
N LEU A 243 -15.11 6.94 -10.89
CA LEU A 243 -13.82 7.22 -11.50
C LEU A 243 -12.98 5.94 -11.58
N HIS A 244 -12.83 5.24 -10.45
CA HIS A 244 -12.02 4.02 -10.35
C HIS A 244 -12.56 2.88 -11.22
N GLN A 245 -13.86 2.76 -11.41
CA GLN A 245 -14.45 1.80 -12.34
C GLN A 245 -14.14 2.11 -13.81
N LYS A 246 -14.06 3.40 -14.18
CA LYS A 246 -13.62 3.81 -15.52
C LYS A 246 -12.14 3.49 -15.72
N GLU A 247 -11.31 3.81 -14.72
CA GLU A 247 -9.88 3.47 -14.70
C GLU A 247 -9.66 1.95 -14.82
N LEU A 248 -10.39 1.15 -14.02
CA LEU A 248 -10.37 -0.33 -14.09
C LEU A 248 -10.73 -0.85 -15.47
N LYS A 249 -11.79 -0.33 -16.09
CA LYS A 249 -12.19 -0.74 -17.44
C LYS A 249 -11.08 -0.46 -18.45
N THR A 250 -10.50 0.74 -18.42
CA THR A 250 -9.40 1.13 -19.30
C THR A 250 -8.19 0.23 -19.10
N ILE A 251 -7.79 -0.02 -17.86
CA ILE A 251 -6.59 -0.82 -17.60
C ILE A 251 -6.80 -2.31 -17.87
N SER A 252 -7.99 -2.86 -17.63
CA SER A 252 -8.32 -4.24 -18.00
C SER A 252 -8.29 -4.43 -19.52
N GLN A 253 -8.76 -3.45 -20.30
CA GLN A 253 -8.64 -3.52 -21.76
C GLN A 253 -7.18 -3.44 -22.21
N TRP A 254 -6.40 -2.50 -21.65
CA TRP A 254 -4.96 -2.39 -21.93
C TRP A 254 -4.21 -3.70 -21.63
N TRP A 255 -4.53 -4.35 -20.51
CA TRP A 255 -3.91 -5.62 -20.13
C TRP A 255 -4.28 -6.76 -21.07
N LYS A 256 -5.54 -6.82 -21.52
CA LYS A 256 -5.98 -7.80 -22.51
C LYS A 256 -5.21 -7.64 -23.82
N ASP A 257 -5.10 -6.41 -24.31
CA ASP A 257 -4.36 -6.12 -25.55
C ASP A 257 -2.86 -6.45 -25.39
N LEU A 258 -2.27 -6.12 -24.24
CA LEU A 258 -0.87 -6.43 -23.94
C LEU A 258 -0.63 -7.95 -23.87
N SER A 259 -1.46 -8.67 -23.13
CA SER A 259 -1.27 -10.11 -22.90
C SER A 259 -1.46 -10.92 -24.20
N GLU A 260 -2.47 -10.58 -25.01
CA GLU A 260 -2.67 -11.18 -26.35
C GLU A 260 -1.49 -10.91 -27.29
N ASP A 261 -0.94 -9.69 -27.26
CA ASP A 261 0.19 -9.30 -28.12
C ASP A 261 1.51 -9.99 -27.73
N VAL A 262 1.80 -10.12 -26.43
CA VAL A 262 3.04 -10.77 -25.97
C VAL A 262 2.93 -12.29 -26.06
N GLY A 263 1.74 -12.85 -25.78
CA GLY A 263 1.49 -14.29 -25.86
C GLY A 263 2.20 -15.11 -24.78
N LEU A 264 2.30 -14.58 -23.55
CA LEU A 264 2.90 -15.29 -22.42
C LEU A 264 1.82 -16.07 -21.68
N GLU A 265 1.74 -17.38 -21.89
CA GLU A 265 0.75 -18.25 -21.22
C GLU A 265 1.15 -18.59 -19.76
N TYR A 266 2.39 -18.28 -19.38
CA TYR A 266 2.96 -18.63 -18.07
C TYR A 266 2.78 -17.54 -17.00
N VAL A 267 2.25 -16.36 -17.35
CA VAL A 267 2.22 -15.20 -16.44
C VAL A 267 0.93 -15.10 -15.66
N ARG A 268 1.02 -14.52 -14.46
CA ARG A 268 -0.13 -14.28 -13.58
C ARG A 268 -1.05 -13.19 -14.15
N ASP A 269 -2.31 -13.52 -14.38
CA ASP A 269 -3.34 -12.53 -14.72
C ASP A 269 -3.94 -11.91 -13.45
N ARG A 270 -3.40 -10.75 -13.02
CA ARG A 270 -3.75 -10.08 -11.76
C ARG A 270 -4.01 -8.58 -11.91
N ILE A 271 -4.55 -8.16 -13.05
CA ILE A 271 -4.73 -6.73 -13.36
C ILE A 271 -5.62 -5.99 -12.34
N VAL A 272 -6.65 -6.64 -11.83
CA VAL A 272 -7.57 -6.04 -10.85
C VAL A 272 -6.89 -5.89 -9.49
N GLU A 273 -6.08 -6.87 -9.10
CA GLU A 273 -5.29 -6.85 -7.87
C GLU A 273 -4.19 -5.78 -7.94
N CYS A 274 -3.47 -5.68 -9.06
CA CYS A 274 -2.49 -4.62 -9.29
C CYS A 274 -3.13 -3.23 -9.27
N TYR A 275 -4.32 -3.09 -9.86
CA TYR A 275 -5.08 -1.83 -9.78
C TYR A 275 -5.49 -1.54 -8.33
N PHE A 276 -5.96 -2.54 -7.58
CA PHE A 276 -6.30 -2.38 -6.17
C PHE A 276 -5.11 -1.89 -5.34
N TRP A 277 -3.89 -2.39 -5.60
CA TRP A 277 -2.67 -1.88 -4.97
C TRP A 277 -2.42 -0.40 -5.30
N ALA A 278 -2.48 -0.01 -6.57
CA ALA A 278 -2.32 1.39 -6.97
C ALA A 278 -3.39 2.31 -6.34
N TYR A 279 -4.66 1.88 -6.34
CA TYR A 279 -5.77 2.55 -5.67
C TYR A 279 -5.55 2.70 -4.16
N SER A 280 -4.95 1.71 -3.51
CA SER A 280 -4.70 1.74 -2.08
C SER A 280 -3.61 2.73 -1.67
N MET A 281 -2.70 3.09 -2.58
CA MET A 281 -1.65 4.10 -2.34
C MET A 281 -2.21 5.52 -2.36
N TYR A 282 -3.05 5.84 -3.35
CA TYR A 282 -3.74 7.12 -3.44
C TYR A 282 -5.06 6.94 -4.21
N TYR A 283 -6.18 7.30 -3.58
CA TYR A 283 -7.53 7.08 -4.11
C TYR A 283 -8.17 8.38 -4.64
N GLU A 284 -7.53 9.52 -4.39
CA GLU A 284 -8.01 10.86 -4.71
C GLU A 284 -8.03 11.09 -6.23
N GLN A 285 -8.95 11.93 -6.70
CA GLN A 285 -9.18 12.11 -8.14
C GLN A 285 -7.95 12.70 -8.87
N GLU A 286 -7.23 13.61 -8.23
CA GLU A 286 -6.04 14.28 -8.77
C GLU A 286 -4.90 13.31 -9.11
N TYR A 287 -4.88 12.12 -8.50
CA TYR A 287 -3.85 11.10 -8.74
C TYR A 287 -4.24 10.05 -9.77
N ALA A 288 -5.28 10.28 -10.58
CA ALA A 288 -5.70 9.36 -11.65
C ALA A 288 -4.56 8.99 -12.60
N ARG A 289 -3.81 9.98 -13.12
CA ARG A 289 -2.63 9.74 -13.98
C ARG A 289 -1.59 8.89 -13.26
N ALA A 290 -1.29 9.21 -12.00
CA ALA A 290 -0.32 8.47 -11.19
C ALA A 290 -0.75 7.01 -11.01
N ARG A 291 -2.03 6.74 -10.71
CA ARG A 291 -2.56 5.37 -10.58
C ARG A 291 -2.42 4.58 -11.85
N MET A 292 -2.75 5.20 -12.99
CA MET A 292 -2.71 4.54 -14.30
C MET A 292 -1.28 4.22 -14.74
N ILE A 293 -0.29 5.06 -14.43
CA ILE A 293 1.13 4.73 -14.65
C ILE A 293 1.57 3.61 -13.69
N LEU A 294 1.23 3.74 -12.40
CA LEU A 294 1.65 2.80 -11.36
C LEU A 294 1.11 1.38 -11.59
N VAL A 295 -0.16 1.22 -11.98
CA VAL A 295 -0.73 -0.11 -12.28
C VAL A 295 -0.04 -0.77 -13.47
N ARG A 296 0.32 -0.01 -14.52
CA ARG A 296 1.09 -0.53 -15.66
C ARG A 296 2.47 -0.97 -15.19
N LEU A 297 3.12 -0.20 -14.32
CA LEU A 297 4.41 -0.56 -13.75
C LEU A 297 4.33 -1.84 -12.90
N PHE A 298 3.30 -1.99 -12.06
CA PHE A 298 3.06 -3.23 -11.31
C PHE A 298 3.01 -4.45 -12.23
N ILE A 299 2.26 -4.34 -13.33
CA ILE A 299 2.11 -5.42 -14.29
C ILE A 299 3.42 -5.72 -15.02
N LEU A 300 4.14 -4.70 -15.51
CA LEU A 300 5.42 -4.90 -16.17
C LEU A 300 6.47 -5.53 -15.24
N THR A 301 6.46 -5.16 -13.94
CA THR A 301 7.32 -5.79 -12.94
C THR A 301 6.87 -7.22 -12.63
N SER A 302 5.57 -7.51 -12.52
CA SER A 302 5.07 -8.88 -12.33
C SER A 302 5.39 -9.79 -13.51
N LEU A 303 5.29 -9.29 -14.75
CA LEU A 303 5.71 -10.01 -15.95
C LEU A 303 7.21 -10.32 -15.94
N LEU A 304 8.00 -9.36 -15.44
CA LEU A 304 9.43 -9.54 -15.28
C LEU A 304 9.70 -10.66 -14.26
N ASP A 305 9.12 -10.56 -13.07
CA ASP A 305 9.19 -11.55 -11.98
C ASP A 305 8.87 -12.97 -12.48
N ASP A 306 7.69 -13.17 -13.09
CA ASP A 306 7.26 -14.47 -13.66
C ASP A 306 8.26 -15.01 -14.70
N THR A 307 8.87 -14.12 -15.47
CA THR A 307 9.85 -14.52 -16.48
C THR A 307 11.15 -15.00 -15.84
N TYR A 308 11.64 -14.39 -14.76
CA TYR A 308 12.86 -14.83 -14.09
C TYR A 308 12.67 -16.11 -13.26
N ASP A 309 11.52 -16.25 -12.60
CA ASP A 309 11.29 -17.33 -11.64
C ASP A 309 10.83 -18.63 -12.29
N ASP A 310 9.89 -18.53 -13.24
CA ASP A 310 9.12 -19.70 -13.70
C ASP A 310 9.38 -20.09 -15.16
N HIS A 311 10.00 -19.22 -15.97
CA HIS A 311 10.08 -19.44 -17.42
C HIS A 311 11.49 -19.40 -18.01
N ALA A 312 12.24 -18.33 -17.78
CA ALA A 312 13.53 -18.12 -18.42
C ALA A 312 14.58 -19.10 -17.89
N THR A 313 15.41 -19.62 -18.80
CA THR A 313 16.67 -20.25 -18.40
C THR A 313 17.63 -19.21 -17.83
N LEU A 314 18.62 -19.63 -17.04
CA LEU A 314 19.61 -18.69 -16.48
C LEU A 314 20.35 -17.88 -17.57
N GLU A 315 20.64 -18.48 -18.73
CA GLU A 315 21.27 -17.77 -19.85
C GLU A 315 20.34 -16.69 -20.43
N GLU A 316 19.06 -17.02 -20.62
CA GLU A 316 18.05 -16.08 -21.08
C GLU A 316 17.82 -14.95 -20.06
N SER A 317 17.81 -15.24 -18.76
CA SER A 317 17.71 -14.24 -17.68
C SER A 317 18.89 -13.26 -17.73
N ARG A 318 20.11 -13.74 -17.96
CA ARG A 318 21.30 -12.89 -18.13
C ARG A 318 21.19 -11.98 -19.36
N ASP A 319 20.71 -12.54 -20.46
CA ASP A 319 20.51 -11.78 -21.69
C ASP A 319 19.39 -10.74 -21.54
N LEU A 320 18.28 -11.07 -20.88
CA LEU A 320 17.19 -10.14 -20.59
C LEU A 320 17.66 -8.99 -19.69
N THR A 321 18.39 -9.28 -18.61
CA THR A 321 18.97 -8.24 -17.74
C THR A 321 19.87 -7.31 -18.54
N LYS A 322 20.74 -7.87 -19.39
CA LYS A 322 21.64 -7.10 -20.25
C LYS A 322 20.88 -6.21 -21.24
N ALA A 323 19.76 -6.67 -21.80
CA ALA A 323 18.91 -5.86 -22.66
C ALA A 323 18.26 -4.70 -21.88
N ILE A 324 17.73 -4.96 -20.69
CA ILE A 324 17.13 -3.96 -19.78
C ILE A 324 18.17 -2.93 -19.32
N GLU A 325 19.40 -3.35 -18.99
CA GLU A 325 20.47 -2.43 -18.62
C GLU A 325 20.86 -1.48 -19.76
N ARG A 326 20.90 -1.99 -21.00
CA ARG A 326 21.24 -1.20 -22.19
C ARG A 326 20.10 -0.30 -22.64
N TRP A 327 18.88 -0.78 -22.52
CA TRP A 327 17.65 -0.08 -22.95
C TRP A 327 17.73 0.37 -24.43
N ASP A 328 18.21 -0.50 -25.32
CA ASP A 328 18.37 -0.24 -26.76
C ASP A 328 17.66 -1.32 -27.60
N GLU A 329 16.53 -0.95 -28.20
CA GLU A 329 15.69 -1.82 -29.02
C GLU A 329 16.38 -2.32 -30.30
N ASN A 330 17.42 -1.63 -30.76
CA ASN A 330 18.14 -2.04 -31.97
C ASN A 330 19.13 -3.18 -31.71
N ASN A 331 19.37 -3.53 -30.45
CA ASN A 331 20.40 -4.48 -30.05
C ASN A 331 19.83 -5.56 -29.13
N ILE A 332 18.79 -6.25 -29.62
CA ILE A 332 18.09 -7.34 -28.89
C ILE A 332 18.04 -8.64 -29.69
N SER A 333 18.81 -8.76 -30.77
CA SER A 333 18.79 -9.97 -31.63
C SER A 333 19.20 -11.25 -30.91
N PHE A 334 19.92 -11.12 -29.79
CA PHE A 334 20.37 -12.23 -28.95
C PHE A 334 19.28 -12.76 -28.02
N LEU A 335 18.20 -12.01 -27.77
CA LEU A 335 17.07 -12.49 -27.00
C LEU A 335 16.28 -13.56 -27.79
N PRO A 336 15.62 -14.52 -27.12
CA PRO A 336 14.60 -15.33 -27.76
C PRO A 336 13.38 -14.48 -28.16
N GLU A 337 12.59 -14.97 -29.11
CA GLU A 337 11.54 -14.16 -29.75
C GLU A 337 10.46 -13.66 -28.77
N TYR A 338 10.05 -14.48 -27.80
CA TYR A 338 9.09 -14.07 -26.78
C TYR A 338 9.64 -12.93 -25.89
N MET A 339 10.92 -13.01 -25.50
CA MET A 339 11.57 -11.95 -24.71
C MET A 339 11.78 -10.67 -25.52
N LYS A 340 12.03 -10.75 -26.83
CA LYS A 340 12.06 -9.54 -27.68
C LYS A 340 10.71 -8.84 -27.64
N LYS A 341 9.62 -9.57 -27.85
CA LYS A 341 8.26 -9.00 -27.78
C LYS A 341 8.00 -8.37 -26.42
N PHE A 342 8.33 -9.08 -25.34
CA PHE A 342 8.20 -8.57 -23.98
C PHE A 342 9.01 -7.28 -23.78
N PHE A 343 10.30 -7.28 -24.11
CA PHE A 343 11.18 -6.12 -23.97
C PHE A 343 10.70 -4.91 -24.79
N LEU A 344 10.25 -5.12 -26.03
CA LEU A 344 9.69 -4.08 -26.87
C LEU A 344 8.39 -3.49 -26.30
N LYS A 345 7.58 -4.30 -25.60
CA LYS A 345 6.39 -3.80 -24.90
C LYS A 345 6.75 -3.02 -23.64
N VAL A 346 7.75 -3.47 -22.87
CA VAL A 346 8.26 -2.74 -21.71
C VAL A 346 8.74 -1.36 -22.15
N THR A 347 9.67 -1.29 -23.10
CA THR A 347 10.24 -0.04 -23.60
C THR A 347 9.16 0.91 -24.12
N ARG A 348 8.25 0.44 -24.97
CA ARG A 348 7.10 1.23 -25.44
C ARG A 348 6.21 1.77 -24.31
N ASN A 349 5.94 1.00 -23.26
CA ASN A 349 5.17 1.52 -22.12
C ASN A 349 5.89 2.66 -21.40
N PHE A 350 7.23 2.62 -21.31
CA PHE A 350 8.00 3.72 -20.74
C PHE A 350 7.98 4.96 -21.64
N GLU A 351 7.94 4.80 -22.96
CA GLU A 351 7.71 5.91 -23.90
C GLU A 351 6.30 6.50 -23.70
N GLU A 352 5.28 5.66 -23.57
CA GLU A 352 3.90 6.09 -23.27
C GLU A 352 3.82 6.84 -21.93
N PHE A 353 4.57 6.41 -20.90
CA PHE A 353 4.69 7.16 -19.65
C PHE A 353 5.30 8.54 -19.90
N GLU A 354 6.32 8.65 -20.75
CA GLU A 354 6.95 9.93 -21.09
C GLU A 354 6.03 10.85 -21.88
N ASP A 355 5.14 10.30 -22.70
CA ASP A 355 4.16 11.05 -23.49
C ASP A 355 2.99 11.57 -22.66
N GLU A 356 2.65 10.91 -21.55
CA GLU A 356 1.63 11.36 -20.58
C GLU A 356 2.12 12.49 -19.65
N LEU A 357 3.41 12.83 -19.70
CA LEU A 357 4.04 13.83 -18.85
C LEU A 357 4.24 15.16 -19.57
N GLU A 358 4.12 16.25 -18.81
CA GLU A 358 4.48 17.57 -19.32
C GLU A 358 5.98 17.65 -19.63
N PRO A 359 6.43 18.53 -20.54
CA PRO A 359 7.84 18.59 -20.96
C PRO A 359 8.84 18.74 -19.81
N HIS A 360 8.47 19.45 -18.76
CA HIS A 360 9.31 19.66 -17.57
C HIS A 360 9.26 18.49 -16.57
N GLU A 361 8.34 17.52 -16.75
CA GLU A 361 8.18 16.32 -15.93
C GLU A 361 8.86 15.08 -16.56
N LYS A 362 9.15 15.09 -17.87
CA LYS A 362 9.68 13.91 -18.61
C LYS A 362 10.93 13.28 -18.00
N TYR A 363 11.76 14.06 -17.30
CA TYR A 363 12.94 13.55 -16.60
C TYR A 363 12.60 12.44 -15.57
N ARG A 364 11.36 12.40 -15.06
CA ARG A 364 10.89 11.40 -14.08
C ARG A 364 10.95 9.97 -14.63
N VAL A 365 10.75 9.79 -15.93
CA VAL A 365 10.82 8.47 -16.59
C VAL A 365 12.22 7.85 -16.46
N ALA A 366 13.26 8.68 -16.48
CA ALA A 366 14.62 8.19 -16.29
C ALA A 366 14.85 7.59 -14.89
N TYR A 367 14.18 8.10 -13.85
CA TYR A 367 14.27 7.55 -12.49
C TYR A 367 13.57 6.20 -12.38
N VAL A 368 12.32 6.09 -12.87
CA VAL A 368 11.60 4.80 -12.85
C VAL A 368 12.28 3.75 -13.73
N ARG A 369 12.86 4.15 -14.88
CA ARG A 369 13.67 3.23 -15.70
C ARG A 369 14.88 2.72 -14.93
N LYS A 370 15.59 3.59 -14.22
CA LYS A 370 16.72 3.19 -13.37
C LYS A 370 16.28 2.23 -12.26
N ALA A 371 15.13 2.47 -11.63
CA ALA A 371 14.58 1.57 -10.62
C ALA A 371 14.21 0.19 -11.21
N PHE A 372 13.61 0.18 -12.41
CA PHE A 372 13.30 -1.05 -13.16
C PHE A 372 14.56 -1.84 -13.55
N GLN A 373 15.65 -1.14 -13.89
CA GLN A 373 16.95 -1.78 -14.11
C GLN A 373 17.53 -2.38 -12.82
N LEU A 374 17.37 -1.72 -11.67
CA LEU A 374 17.85 -2.23 -10.39
C LEU A 374 17.12 -3.51 -9.99
N ILE A 375 15.79 -3.55 -10.10
CA ILE A 375 15.03 -4.75 -9.75
C ILE A 375 15.34 -5.93 -10.70
N SER A 376 15.52 -5.68 -12.00
CA SER A 376 15.96 -6.71 -12.96
C SER A 376 17.31 -7.34 -12.60
N LYS A 377 18.24 -6.56 -12.03
CA LYS A 377 19.51 -7.10 -11.54
C LYS A 377 19.33 -7.95 -10.29
N SER A 378 18.45 -7.54 -9.39
CA SER A 378 18.14 -8.32 -8.18
C SER A 378 17.47 -9.65 -8.53
N TYR A 379 16.52 -9.67 -9.45
CA TYR A 379 15.91 -10.91 -9.96
C TYR A 379 16.96 -11.83 -10.60
N LEU A 380 17.88 -11.29 -11.40
CA LEU A 380 18.98 -12.09 -11.93
C LEU A 380 19.84 -12.70 -10.80
N GLN A 381 20.13 -11.92 -9.76
CA GLN A 381 20.93 -12.40 -8.64
C GLN A 381 20.23 -13.55 -7.89
N GLU A 382 18.91 -13.46 -7.70
CA GLU A 382 18.11 -14.54 -7.10
C GLU A 382 18.05 -15.77 -8.00
N ALA A 383 17.86 -15.60 -9.31
CA ALA A 383 17.92 -16.69 -10.29
C ALA A 383 19.29 -17.37 -10.29
N GLU A 384 20.39 -16.62 -10.17
CA GLU A 384 21.73 -17.17 -10.03
C GLU A 384 21.90 -17.96 -8.74
N TRP A 385 21.40 -17.46 -7.61
CA TRP A 385 21.45 -18.21 -6.35
C TRP A 385 20.65 -19.51 -6.42
N SER A 386 19.43 -19.45 -6.97
CA SER A 386 18.57 -20.61 -7.18
C SER A 386 19.24 -21.66 -8.07
N HIS A 387 19.76 -21.25 -9.24
CA HIS A 387 20.39 -22.15 -10.20
C HIS A 387 21.63 -22.87 -9.65
N HIS A 388 22.45 -22.19 -8.84
CA HIS A 388 23.66 -22.77 -8.26
C HIS A 388 23.42 -23.44 -6.90
N GLU A 389 22.16 -23.54 -6.46
CA GLU A 389 21.77 -24.00 -5.11
C GLU A 389 22.55 -23.26 -4.01
N TYR A 390 22.87 -21.99 -4.25
CA TYR A 390 23.62 -21.17 -3.32
C TYR A 390 22.69 -20.60 -2.26
N ILE A 391 23.01 -20.87 -1.00
CA ILE A 391 22.28 -20.32 0.15
C ILE A 391 23.04 -19.07 0.62
N PRO A 392 22.54 -17.84 0.35
CA PRO A 392 23.16 -16.62 0.83
C PRO A 392 23.11 -16.52 2.36
N SER A 393 23.97 -15.68 2.93
CA SER A 393 23.79 -15.27 4.33
C SER A 393 22.49 -14.47 4.48
N PHE A 394 21.88 -14.46 5.67
CA PHE A 394 20.66 -13.67 5.90
C PHE A 394 20.84 -12.20 5.51
N LYS A 395 22.00 -11.62 5.80
CA LYS A 395 22.33 -10.23 5.43
C LYS A 395 22.38 -10.05 3.92
N ASP A 396 23.05 -10.95 3.20
CA ASP A 396 23.17 -10.85 1.74
C ASP A 396 21.82 -11.07 1.07
N HIS A 397 21.03 -12.03 1.56
CA HIS A 397 19.66 -12.26 1.13
C HIS A 397 18.83 -10.98 1.26
N VAL A 398 18.73 -10.38 2.46
CA VAL A 398 17.92 -9.18 2.68
C VAL A 398 18.37 -8.00 1.82
N ASN A 399 19.67 -7.82 1.57
CA ASN A 399 20.16 -6.73 0.71
C ASN A 399 19.67 -6.85 -0.73
N VAL A 400 19.56 -8.07 -1.26
CA VAL A 400 19.05 -8.31 -2.62
C VAL A 400 17.53 -8.33 -2.60
N SER A 401 16.95 -9.03 -1.64
CA SER A 401 15.53 -9.36 -1.63
C SER A 401 14.63 -8.22 -1.19
N ALA A 402 15.15 -7.25 -0.43
CA ALA A 402 14.46 -5.98 -0.20
C ALA A 402 14.30 -5.14 -1.48
N ILE A 403 15.15 -5.34 -2.49
CA ILE A 403 15.02 -4.70 -3.81
C ILE A 403 14.11 -5.53 -4.72
N SER A 404 14.30 -6.85 -4.79
CA SER A 404 13.46 -7.75 -5.63
C SER A 404 12.01 -7.77 -5.18
N ALA A 405 11.71 -7.52 -3.89
CA ALA A 405 10.35 -7.32 -3.39
C ALA A 405 9.61 -6.09 -3.99
N GLY A 406 10.28 -5.29 -4.82
CA GLY A 406 9.64 -4.24 -5.61
C GLY A 406 9.37 -2.91 -4.89
N GLY A 407 9.62 -2.82 -3.59
CA GLY A 407 9.34 -1.61 -2.80
C GLY A 407 9.95 -0.34 -3.40
N GLN A 408 11.22 -0.38 -3.82
CA GLN A 408 11.89 0.79 -4.41
C GLN A 408 11.29 1.21 -5.75
N VAL A 409 11.09 0.28 -6.70
CA VAL A 409 10.55 0.60 -8.02
C VAL A 409 9.13 1.11 -7.92
N MET A 410 8.32 0.58 -6.98
CA MET A 410 6.96 1.05 -6.76
C MET A 410 6.92 2.42 -6.08
N CYS A 411 7.82 2.72 -5.13
CA CYS A 411 7.95 4.07 -4.57
C CYS A 411 8.39 5.10 -5.61
N VAL A 412 9.32 4.76 -6.50
CA VAL A 412 9.75 5.68 -7.57
C VAL A 412 8.63 5.83 -8.61
N GLY A 413 7.99 4.73 -8.99
CA GLY A 413 6.87 4.70 -9.93
C GLY A 413 5.66 5.49 -9.45
N SER A 414 5.36 5.43 -8.16
CA SER A 414 4.20 6.10 -7.58
C SER A 414 4.30 7.63 -7.72
N LEU A 415 5.51 8.20 -7.73
CA LEU A 415 5.77 9.63 -7.87
C LEU A 415 5.61 10.15 -9.31
N VAL A 416 5.72 9.28 -10.34
CA VAL A 416 5.85 9.70 -11.75
C VAL A 416 4.70 10.62 -12.17
N GLY A 417 3.46 10.23 -11.85
CA GLY A 417 2.26 10.97 -12.26
C GLY A 417 1.70 11.95 -11.23
N MET A 418 2.33 12.15 -10.06
CA MET A 418 1.78 12.91 -8.91
C MET A 418 1.78 14.44 -9.04
N GLY A 419 2.00 14.98 -10.25
CA GLY A 419 1.98 16.42 -10.51
C GLY A 419 3.07 17.17 -9.75
N ASP A 420 2.76 18.37 -9.26
CA ASP A 420 3.75 19.30 -8.67
C ASP A 420 4.31 18.83 -7.31
N VAL A 421 3.63 17.90 -6.63
CA VAL A 421 4.09 17.33 -5.36
C VAL A 421 5.37 16.48 -5.56
N ALA A 422 5.55 15.91 -6.75
CA ALA A 422 6.70 15.07 -7.07
C ALA A 422 7.91 15.90 -7.55
N THR A 423 8.68 16.41 -6.59
CA THR A 423 9.91 17.17 -6.86
C THR A 423 11.07 16.26 -7.26
N LYS A 424 12.11 16.84 -7.86
CA LYS A 424 13.33 16.09 -8.20
C LYS A 424 14.01 15.50 -6.96
N GLU A 425 14.01 16.21 -5.85
CA GLU A 425 14.57 15.78 -4.57
C GLU A 425 13.82 14.54 -4.04
N ALA A 426 12.50 14.47 -4.24
CA ALA A 426 11.71 13.29 -3.89
C ALA A 426 12.15 12.04 -4.68
N PHE A 427 12.45 12.20 -5.98
CA PHE A 427 12.98 11.12 -6.81
C PHE A 427 14.40 10.71 -6.40
N GLU A 428 15.27 11.68 -6.11
CA GLU A 428 16.64 11.43 -5.62
C GLU A 428 16.63 10.68 -4.27
N TRP A 429 15.70 11.06 -3.38
CA TRP A 429 15.48 10.38 -2.12
C TRP A 429 14.95 8.95 -2.33
N ALA A 430 13.94 8.76 -3.18
CA ALA A 430 13.31 7.44 -3.41
C ALA A 430 14.27 6.44 -4.10
N ILE A 431 15.02 6.89 -5.12
CA ILE A 431 16.00 6.04 -5.80
C ILE A 431 17.25 5.80 -4.95
N GLY A 432 17.50 6.63 -3.94
CA GLY A 432 18.68 6.56 -3.07
C GLY A 432 18.70 5.37 -2.10
N HIS A 433 17.65 4.55 -2.06
CA HIS A 433 17.51 3.40 -1.16
C HIS A 433 17.69 3.80 0.32
N THR A 434 16.95 4.85 0.71
CA THR A 434 16.93 5.39 2.08
C THR A 434 16.36 4.36 3.07
N ASP A 435 16.57 4.58 4.38
CA ASP A 435 16.09 3.64 5.41
C ASP A 435 14.59 3.37 5.33
N ALA A 436 13.76 4.36 4.97
CA ALA A 436 12.32 4.16 4.79
C ALA A 436 11.98 3.28 3.59
N ILE A 437 12.67 3.46 2.46
CA ILE A 437 12.50 2.63 1.26
C ILE A 437 12.97 1.20 1.53
N ARG A 438 14.12 1.05 2.21
CA ARG A 438 14.62 -0.27 2.61
C ARG A 438 13.65 -0.96 3.57
N ALA A 439 13.16 -0.27 4.59
CA ALA A 439 12.19 -0.82 5.53
C ALA A 439 10.89 -1.25 4.83
N SER A 440 10.42 -0.48 3.83
CA SER A 440 9.27 -0.89 3.01
C SER A 440 9.55 -2.17 2.24
N GLY A 441 10.73 -2.29 1.62
CA GLY A 441 11.16 -3.50 0.90
C GLY A 441 11.30 -4.70 1.82
N GLU A 442 11.90 -4.53 3.00
CA GLU A 442 12.03 -5.55 4.05
C GLU A 442 10.65 -6.03 4.53
N VAL A 443 9.70 -5.12 4.81
CA VAL A 443 8.34 -5.51 5.20
C VAL A 443 7.66 -6.30 4.09
N SER A 444 7.73 -5.84 2.83
CA SER A 444 7.16 -6.57 1.70
C SER A 444 7.76 -7.97 1.59
N ARG A 445 9.10 -8.08 1.62
CA ARG A 445 9.82 -9.36 1.52
C ARG A 445 9.46 -10.31 2.66
N PHE A 446 9.52 -9.86 3.90
CA PHE A 446 9.25 -10.75 5.04
C PHE A 446 7.80 -11.21 5.10
N MET A 447 6.85 -10.35 4.72
CA MET A 447 5.44 -10.73 4.65
C MET A 447 5.21 -11.77 3.54
N ASP A 448 5.87 -11.62 2.40
CA ASP A 448 5.84 -12.55 1.27
C ASP A 448 6.48 -13.90 1.65
N ASP A 449 7.69 -13.90 2.23
CA ASP A 449 8.37 -15.11 2.73
C ASP A 449 7.53 -15.91 3.72
N MET A 450 6.86 -15.20 4.65
CA MET A 450 5.99 -15.84 5.65
C MET A 450 4.74 -16.47 5.04
N ALA A 451 4.26 -15.94 3.91
CA ALA A 451 3.12 -16.49 3.19
C ALA A 451 3.54 -17.73 2.39
N ASP A 452 4.63 -17.62 1.62
CA ASP A 452 5.11 -18.68 0.74
C ASP A 452 5.63 -19.89 1.52
N PHE A 453 6.31 -19.66 2.65
CA PHE A 453 6.76 -20.74 3.52
C PHE A 453 5.61 -21.70 3.92
N LYS A 454 4.39 -21.19 4.08
CA LYS A 454 3.20 -22.00 4.42
C LYS A 454 2.59 -22.77 3.25
N VAL A 455 2.95 -22.41 2.01
CA VAL A 455 2.46 -23.07 0.80
C VAL A 455 3.38 -24.25 0.45
N PHE A 456 4.68 -24.11 0.69
CA PHE A 456 5.68 -25.10 0.32
C PHE A 456 6.10 -26.06 1.45
N HIS A 457 5.59 -25.84 2.68
CA HIS A 457 5.79 -26.69 3.86
C HIS A 457 4.50 -26.84 4.67
#